data_AF-A0A2E6PKS7-F1
#
_entry.id   AF-A0A2E6PKS7-F1
#
_cell.length_a   1.000
_cell.length_b   1.000
_cell.length_c   1.000
_cell.angle_alpha   90.00
_cell.angle_beta   90.00
_cell.angle_gamma   90.00
#
_symmetry.space_group_name_H-M   'P 1'
#
loop_
_entity.id
_entity.type
_entity.pdbx_description
1 polymer ?
#
loop_
_entity_poly.entity_id
_entity_poly.type
_entity_poly.pdbx_seq_one_letter_code
_entity_poly.pdbx_strand_id
1 'polypeptide(L)'
;MEKLTIQDASRRLNISQRDVREYIRNGELKAERDPDSEHGRWLVIMPDDTWQDKFKTYLDELDATITRWWWASQNKSGSVHYLESTGIENVEPEYLCGQRAENLWSSVGHTANDRCLECLMRATEQGLPLFEEEVSGI
;
A
#
# COMPACT_ATOMS: atom_id res chain seq x y z
N MET A 1 -25.94 -5.49 -4.68
CA MET A 1 -25.02 -4.34 -4.72
C MET A 1 -25.58 -3.30 -3.76
N GLU A 2 -24.83 -2.98 -2.70
CA GLU A 2 -25.28 -2.07 -1.64
C GLU A 2 -25.33 -0.63 -2.16
N LYS A 3 -26.30 0.16 -1.68
CA LYS A 3 -26.46 1.58 -2.05
C LYS A 3 -26.40 2.43 -0.79
N LEU A 4 -25.43 3.34 -0.72
CA LEU A 4 -25.17 4.16 0.47
C LEU A 4 -25.33 5.64 0.18
N THR A 5 -25.58 6.44 1.23
CA THR A 5 -25.41 7.89 1.11
C THR A 5 -23.96 8.21 0.73
N ILE A 6 -23.72 9.40 0.17
CA ILE A 6 -22.33 9.89 -0.02
C ILE A 6 -21.56 9.92 1.31
N GLN A 7 -22.24 10.22 2.42
CA GLN A 7 -21.62 10.27 3.75
C GLN A 7 -21.19 8.88 4.24
N ASP A 8 -22.04 7.88 4.06
CA ASP A 8 -21.76 6.51 4.50
C ASP A 8 -20.77 5.82 3.56
N ALA A 9 -20.85 6.09 2.25
CA ALA A 9 -19.83 5.67 1.29
C ALA A 9 -18.45 6.26 1.64
N SER A 10 -18.38 7.54 2.01
CA SER A 10 -17.14 8.19 2.47
C SER A 10 -16.54 7.48 3.68
N ARG A 11 -17.37 7.12 4.68
CA ARG A 11 -16.90 6.34 5.84
C ARG A 11 -16.43 4.94 5.45
N ARG A 12 -17.18 4.26 4.58
CA ARG A 12 -16.91 2.87 4.20
C ARG A 12 -15.65 2.73 3.35
N LEU A 13 -15.43 3.67 2.43
CA LEU A 13 -14.27 3.72 1.54
C LEU A 13 -13.07 4.45 2.16
N ASN A 14 -13.23 5.03 3.35
CA ASN A 14 -12.21 5.82 4.04
C ASN A 14 -11.63 6.97 3.18
N ILE A 15 -12.48 7.65 2.42
CA ILE A 15 -12.12 8.81 1.57
C ILE A 15 -13.07 9.97 1.84
N SER A 16 -12.68 11.20 1.47
CA SER A 16 -13.53 12.37 1.72
C SER A 16 -14.79 12.34 0.85
N GLN A 17 -15.89 12.94 1.34
CA GLN A 17 -17.11 13.09 0.53
C GLN A 17 -16.87 13.89 -0.77
N ARG A 18 -15.86 14.76 -0.79
CA ARG A 18 -15.44 15.47 -2.00
C ARG A 18 -14.90 14.49 -3.03
N ASP A 19 -14.01 13.59 -2.60
CA ASP A 19 -13.37 12.63 -3.50
C ASP A 19 -14.40 11.59 -3.98
N VAL A 20 -15.34 11.15 -3.13
CA VAL A 20 -16.50 10.33 -3.57
C VAL A 20 -17.25 11.00 -4.73
N ARG A 21 -17.53 12.30 -4.62
CA ARG A 21 -18.21 13.06 -5.69
C ARG A 21 -17.36 13.17 -6.95
N GLU A 22 -16.05 13.32 -6.80
CA GLU A 22 -15.12 13.37 -7.92
C GLU A 22 -15.06 12.03 -8.66
N TYR A 23 -14.95 10.92 -7.94
CA TYR A 23 -15.02 9.58 -8.52
C TYR A 23 -16.33 9.31 -9.27
N ILE A 24 -17.45 9.78 -8.74
CA ILE A 24 -18.74 9.71 -9.46
C ILE A 24 -18.73 10.53 -10.74
N ARG A 25 -18.20 11.77 -10.71
CA ARG A 25 -18.12 12.64 -11.89
C ARG A 25 -17.21 12.05 -12.97
N ASN A 26 -16.14 11.38 -12.56
CA ASN A 26 -15.18 10.73 -13.46
C ASN A 26 -15.67 9.36 -13.97
N GLY A 27 -16.81 8.87 -13.48
CA GLY A 27 -17.37 7.57 -13.86
C GLY A 27 -16.70 6.36 -13.18
N GLU A 28 -15.79 6.61 -12.23
CA GLU A 28 -15.05 5.58 -11.49
C GLU A 28 -15.89 4.98 -10.34
N LEU A 29 -16.88 5.74 -9.84
CA LEU A 29 -17.95 5.23 -8.97
C LEU A 29 -19.31 5.46 -9.62
N LYS A 30 -20.24 4.51 -9.42
CA LYS A 30 -21.61 4.64 -9.91
C LYS A 30 -22.49 5.26 -8.84
N ALA A 31 -23.40 6.13 -9.25
CA ALA A 31 -24.41 6.70 -8.37
C ALA A 31 -25.74 6.86 -9.10
N GLU A 32 -26.81 6.81 -8.34
CA GLU A 32 -28.18 7.03 -8.83
C GLU A 32 -28.93 7.98 -7.89
N ARG A 33 -30.02 8.56 -8.39
CA ARG A 33 -30.91 9.35 -7.54
C ARG A 33 -31.74 8.42 -6.68
N ASP A 34 -31.84 8.76 -5.40
CA ASP A 34 -32.71 8.12 -4.44
C ASP A 34 -34.17 8.35 -4.84
N PRO A 35 -34.92 7.32 -5.24
CA PRO A 35 -36.30 7.47 -5.68
C PRO A 35 -37.23 7.87 -4.54
N ASP A 36 -36.85 7.58 -3.29
CA ASP A 36 -37.64 7.86 -2.10
C ASP A 36 -37.30 9.23 -1.47
N SER A 37 -36.36 9.98 -2.09
CA SER A 37 -35.94 11.27 -1.59
C SER A 37 -36.73 12.41 -2.23
N GLU A 38 -37.56 13.11 -1.44
CA GLU A 38 -38.26 14.33 -1.85
C GLU A 38 -37.31 15.44 -2.34
N HIS A 39 -36.07 15.46 -1.82
CA HIS A 39 -35.05 16.46 -2.16
C HIS A 39 -34.02 15.96 -3.19
N GLY A 40 -34.20 14.75 -3.75
CA GLY A 40 -33.34 14.21 -4.79
C GLY A 40 -31.92 13.89 -4.32
N ARG A 41 -31.79 13.21 -3.17
CA ARG A 41 -30.51 12.68 -2.65
C ARG A 41 -29.87 11.74 -3.68
N TRP A 42 -28.53 11.69 -3.69
CA TRP A 42 -27.78 10.71 -4.48
C TRP A 42 -27.34 9.54 -3.60
N LEU A 43 -27.48 8.33 -4.14
CA LEU A 43 -26.97 7.10 -3.56
C LEU A 43 -25.78 6.61 -4.38
N VAL A 44 -24.69 6.30 -3.70
CA VAL A 44 -23.51 5.67 -4.27
C VAL A 44 -23.76 4.18 -4.30
N ILE A 45 -23.58 3.57 -5.47
CA ILE A 45 -23.63 2.12 -5.61
C ILE A 45 -22.24 1.61 -5.21
N MET A 46 -22.17 0.90 -4.09
CA MET A 46 -20.90 0.47 -3.52
C MET A 46 -20.14 -0.43 -4.50
N PRO A 47 -18.86 -0.14 -4.75
CA PRO A 47 -18.05 -0.97 -5.61
C PRO A 47 -17.74 -2.32 -4.92
N ASP A 48 -17.16 -3.24 -5.67
CA ASP A 48 -16.64 -4.48 -5.10
C ASP A 48 -15.40 -4.25 -4.23
N ASP A 49 -14.97 -5.30 -3.53
CA ASP A 49 -13.80 -5.25 -2.64
C ASP A 49 -12.47 -5.04 -3.39
N THR A 50 -12.46 -5.08 -4.72
CA THR A 50 -11.26 -4.84 -5.54
C THR A 50 -11.06 -3.38 -5.89
N TRP A 51 -12.08 -2.54 -5.66
CA TRP A 51 -11.98 -1.12 -5.90
C TRP A 51 -11.04 -0.44 -4.90
N GLN A 52 -10.13 0.36 -5.42
CA GLN A 52 -9.22 1.19 -4.65
C GLN A 52 -9.29 2.64 -5.13
N ASP A 53 -9.09 3.57 -4.21
CA ASP A 53 -8.95 4.97 -4.56
C ASP A 53 -7.55 5.27 -5.13
N LYS A 54 -7.42 6.35 -5.89
CA LYS A 54 -6.17 6.75 -6.56
C LYS A 54 -5.00 6.94 -5.61
N PHE A 55 -5.23 7.41 -4.39
CA PHE A 55 -4.15 7.60 -3.43
C PHE A 55 -3.65 6.25 -2.92
N LYS A 56 -4.55 5.31 -2.63
CA LYS A 56 -4.16 3.94 -2.29
C LYS A 56 -3.43 3.24 -3.44
N THR A 57 -3.93 3.36 -4.67
CA THR A 57 -3.24 2.82 -5.85
C THR A 57 -1.85 3.43 -6.02
N TYR A 58 -1.72 4.76 -5.86
CA TYR A 58 -0.42 5.43 -5.90
C TYR A 58 0.54 4.92 -4.81
N LEU A 59 0.05 4.67 -3.60
CA LEU A 59 0.86 4.11 -2.53
C LEU A 59 1.29 2.67 -2.82
N ASP A 60 0.38 1.84 -3.34
CA ASP A 60 0.68 0.47 -3.74
C ASP A 60 1.73 0.45 -4.89
N GLU A 61 1.59 1.34 -5.88
CA GLU A 61 2.58 1.53 -6.94
C GLU A 61 3.93 2.01 -6.39
N LEU A 62 3.93 2.97 -5.46
CA LEU A 62 5.15 3.47 -4.83
C LEU A 62 5.85 2.36 -4.04
N ASP A 63 5.12 1.61 -3.22
CA ASP A 63 5.66 0.48 -2.45
C ASP A 63 6.23 -0.60 -3.38
N ALA A 64 5.59 -0.82 -4.53
CA ALA A 64 6.10 -1.70 -5.58
C ALA A 64 7.34 -1.16 -6.30
N THR A 65 7.78 0.08 -6.11
CA THR A 65 9.03 0.60 -6.70
C THR A 65 10.19 0.70 -5.70
N ILE A 66 9.90 0.46 -4.42
CA ILE A 66 10.89 0.59 -3.36
C ILE A 66 11.69 -0.71 -3.22
N THR A 67 13.02 -0.60 -3.18
CA THR A 67 13.91 -1.73 -2.85
C THR A 67 13.50 -2.34 -1.51
N ARG A 68 13.41 -3.67 -1.43
CA ARG A 68 13.00 -4.34 -0.19
C ARG A 68 14.14 -4.50 0.81
N TRP A 69 15.37 -4.22 0.40
CA TRP A 69 16.55 -4.39 1.24
C TRP A 69 16.93 -3.06 1.91
N TRP A 70 17.05 -3.04 3.23
CA TRP A 70 17.39 -1.83 3.99
C TRP A 70 18.37 -2.12 5.13
N TRP A 71 19.20 -1.13 5.44
CA TRP A 71 20.02 -1.17 6.65
C TRP A 71 19.16 -0.83 7.87
N ALA A 72 19.30 -1.62 8.94
CA ALA A 72 18.63 -1.37 10.21
C ALA A 72 19.31 -0.26 11.06
N SER A 73 20.45 0.26 10.62
CA SER A 73 21.22 1.27 11.36
C SER A 73 21.80 2.36 10.44
N GLN A 74 21.91 3.58 10.98
CA GLN A 74 22.48 4.74 10.26
C GLN A 74 23.93 4.51 9.83
N ASN A 75 24.68 3.78 10.67
CA ASN A 75 26.09 3.52 10.43
C ASN A 75 26.32 2.47 9.32
N LYS A 76 25.25 1.89 8.75
CA LYS A 76 25.30 0.85 7.73
C LYS A 76 26.21 -0.32 8.13
N SER A 77 26.17 -0.68 9.41
CA SER A 77 26.95 -1.78 9.97
C SER A 77 26.07 -3.00 10.20
N GLY A 78 26.65 -4.19 10.06
CA GLY A 78 25.94 -5.46 10.23
C GLY A 78 25.47 -6.01 8.89
N SER A 79 24.21 -6.39 8.81
CA SER A 79 23.60 -6.92 7.59
C SER A 79 22.49 -6.00 7.06
N VAL A 80 22.19 -6.16 5.78
CA VAL A 80 21.02 -5.58 5.11
C VAL A 80 19.86 -6.55 5.29
N HIS A 81 18.71 -6.04 5.71
CA HIS A 81 17.54 -6.83 6.04
C HIS A 81 16.41 -6.59 5.03
N TYR A 82 15.60 -7.62 4.82
CA TYR A 82 14.47 -7.57 3.90
C TYR A 82 13.24 -7.03 4.64
N LEU A 83 12.67 -5.96 4.12
CA LEU A 83 11.49 -5.28 4.66
C LEU A 83 10.24 -6.06 4.27
N GLU A 84 9.53 -6.56 5.27
CA GLU A 84 8.27 -7.29 5.11
C GLU A 84 7.11 -6.34 4.82
N SER A 85 7.05 -5.22 5.55
CA SER A 85 6.13 -4.14 5.28
C SER A 85 6.79 -2.79 5.54
N THR A 86 6.59 -1.85 4.61
CA THR A 86 6.92 -0.42 4.82
C THR A 86 6.00 0.23 5.84
N GLY A 87 4.86 -0.40 6.13
CA GLY A 87 3.91 0.01 7.15
C GLY A 87 3.59 1.49 7.03
N ILE A 88 2.74 1.86 6.08
CA ILE A 88 2.32 3.27 5.89
C ILE A 88 1.72 3.85 7.19
N GLU A 89 1.27 2.98 8.11
CA GLU A 89 0.84 3.32 9.48
C GLU A 89 1.83 2.94 10.60
N ASN A 90 2.87 2.14 10.33
CA ASN A 90 3.83 1.70 11.36
C ASN A 90 5.03 2.65 11.40
N VAL A 91 5.24 3.25 12.57
CA VAL A 91 6.41 4.10 12.85
C VAL A 91 7.72 3.30 12.83
N GLU A 92 7.65 1.97 12.94
CA GLU A 92 8.79 1.07 13.01
C GLU A 92 8.78 0.07 11.83
N PRO A 93 9.85 -0.02 11.03
CA PRO A 93 9.96 -1.00 9.95
C PRO A 93 10.02 -2.44 10.46
N GLU A 94 9.24 -3.32 9.82
CA GLU A 94 9.22 -4.75 10.11
C GLU A 94 10.05 -5.52 9.08
N TYR A 95 11.11 -6.18 9.55
CA TYR A 95 11.96 -7.01 8.72
C TYR A 95 11.59 -8.49 8.85
N LEU A 96 11.77 -9.27 7.78
CA LEU A 96 11.42 -10.70 7.74
C LEU A 96 12.07 -11.53 8.85
N CYS A 97 13.27 -11.16 9.31
CA CYS A 97 13.96 -11.85 10.40
C CYS A 97 13.55 -11.35 11.80
N GLY A 98 12.57 -10.45 11.91
CA GLY A 98 12.14 -9.83 13.16
C GLY A 98 13.10 -8.78 13.72
N GLN A 99 14.09 -8.34 12.93
CA GLN A 99 14.95 -7.22 13.30
C GLN A 99 14.08 -5.98 13.53
N ARG A 100 14.40 -5.18 14.55
CA ARG A 100 13.76 -3.89 14.79
C ARG A 100 14.71 -2.77 14.41
N ALA A 101 14.17 -1.67 13.89
CA ALA A 101 14.90 -0.44 13.68
C ALA A 101 13.97 0.74 13.96
N GLU A 102 14.56 1.89 14.33
CA GLU A 102 13.81 3.14 14.49
C GLU A 102 13.58 3.85 13.15
N ASN A 103 14.31 3.45 12.09
CA ASN A 103 14.24 4.07 10.77
C ASN A 103 14.78 3.13 9.68
N LEU A 104 14.54 3.50 8.42
CA LEU A 104 15.03 2.85 7.21
C LEU A 104 16.25 3.60 6.65
N TRP A 105 17.34 2.87 6.41
CA TRP A 105 18.55 3.44 5.84
C TRP A 105 18.89 2.79 4.49
N SER A 106 19.03 3.62 3.46
CA SER A 106 19.20 3.16 2.08
C SER A 106 20.35 2.15 1.92
N SER A 107 20.02 1.00 1.32
CA SER A 107 20.95 -0.07 1.00
C SER A 107 21.58 0.05 -0.40
N VAL A 108 21.43 1.20 -1.07
CA VAL A 108 22.03 1.41 -2.40
C VAL A 108 23.52 1.07 -2.36
N GLY A 109 23.94 0.20 -3.29
CA GLY A 109 25.31 -0.28 -3.42
C GLY A 109 25.69 -1.45 -2.51
N HIS A 110 24.75 -2.05 -1.76
CA HIS A 110 25.01 -3.29 -1.05
C HIS A 110 25.23 -4.46 -2.02
N THR A 111 25.98 -5.46 -1.56
CA THR A 111 26.23 -6.71 -2.27
C THR A 111 25.38 -7.84 -1.69
N ALA A 112 25.27 -8.96 -2.42
CA ALA A 112 24.58 -10.14 -1.92
C ALA A 112 25.16 -10.67 -0.60
N ASN A 113 26.46 -10.46 -0.35
CA ASN A 113 27.12 -10.88 0.88
C ASN A 113 26.77 -10.03 2.10
N ASP A 114 26.23 -8.82 1.89
CA ASP A 114 25.81 -7.94 2.97
C ASP A 114 24.42 -8.34 3.50
N ARG A 115 23.67 -9.19 2.79
CA ARG A 115 22.30 -9.55 3.10
C ARG A 115 22.21 -10.50 4.28
N CYS A 116 21.23 -10.26 5.16
CA CYS A 116 20.88 -11.15 6.24
C CYS A 116 20.42 -12.51 5.67
N LEU A 117 21.11 -13.59 6.08
CA LEU A 117 20.84 -14.93 5.57
C LEU A 117 19.40 -15.40 5.86
N GLU A 118 18.88 -15.10 7.06
CA GLU A 118 17.51 -15.46 7.43
C GLU A 118 16.47 -14.73 6.56
N CYS A 119 16.68 -13.43 6.30
CA CYS A 119 15.83 -12.68 5.39
C CYS A 119 15.87 -13.27 3.96
N LEU A 120 17.06 -13.64 3.48
CA LEU A 120 17.23 -14.24 2.15
C LEU A 120 16.50 -15.58 2.04
N MET A 121 16.63 -16.44 3.04
CA MET A 121 15.93 -17.74 3.08
C MET A 121 14.42 -17.55 3.08
N ARG A 122 13.88 -16.73 3.98
CA ARG A 122 12.43 -16.49 4.07
C ARG A 122 11.86 -15.86 2.80
N ALA A 123 12.55 -14.86 2.23
CA ALA A 123 12.13 -14.24 0.98
C ALA A 123 12.13 -15.26 -0.17
N THR A 124 13.13 -16.14 -0.25
CA THR A 124 13.19 -17.22 -1.25
C THR A 124 12.06 -18.23 -1.07
N GLU A 125 11.81 -18.69 0.16
CA GLU A 125 10.73 -19.63 0.49
C GLU A 125 9.34 -19.07 0.15
N GLN A 126 9.16 -17.75 0.31
CA GLN A 126 7.91 -17.04 0.02
C GLN A 126 7.79 -16.58 -1.43
N GLY A 127 8.82 -16.78 -2.27
CA GLY A 127 8.82 -16.32 -3.67
C GLY A 127 8.82 -14.79 -3.82
N LEU A 128 9.39 -14.09 -2.83
CA LEU A 128 9.49 -12.63 -2.82
C LEU A 128 10.66 -12.13 -3.69
N PRO A 129 10.55 -10.94 -4.30
CA PRO A 129 11.58 -10.41 -5.19
C PRO A 129 12.87 -10.08 -4.43
N LEU A 130 13.97 -10.71 -4.80
CA LEU A 130 15.28 -10.58 -4.17
C LEU A 130 16.12 -9.44 -4.75
N PHE A 131 15.79 -8.96 -5.95
CA PHE A 131 16.53 -7.93 -6.67
C PHE A 131 15.59 -6.84 -7.21
N GLU A 132 16.11 -5.62 -7.36
CA GLU A 132 15.33 -4.47 -7.84
C GLU A 132 14.77 -4.69 -9.26
N GLU A 133 15.45 -5.51 -10.07
CA GLU A 133 15.04 -5.93 -11.40
C GLU A 133 13.77 -6.81 -11.37
N GLU A 134 13.58 -7.60 -10.31
CA GLU A 134 12.41 -8.47 -10.14
C GLU A 134 11.18 -7.71 -9.62
N VAL A 135 11.41 -6.54 -9.03
CA VAL A 135 10.38 -5.66 -8.48
C VAL A 135 9.69 -4.84 -9.59
N SER A 136 10.39 -4.57 -10.70
CA SER A 136 9.92 -3.69 -11.77
C SER A 136 9.24 -4.42 -12.94
N GLY A 137 9.29 -5.76 -13.01
CA GLY A 137 8.54 -6.54 -14.02
C GLY A 137 8.81 -6.14 -15.47
N ILE A 138 10.01 -5.61 -15.77
CA ILE A 138 10.48 -5.30 -17.13
C ILE A 138 11.44 -6.39 -17.59
#